data_AF-A0A4W5RBG9-F1
#
_entry.id   AF-A0A4W5RBG9-F1
#
_cell.length_a   1.000
_cell.length_b   1.000
_cell.length_c   1.000
_cell.angle_alpha   90.00
_cell.angle_beta   90.00
_cell.angle_gamma   90.00
#
_symmetry.space_group_name_H-M   'P 1'
#
loop_
_entity.id
_entity.type
_entity.pdbx_description
1 polymer ?
#
loop_
_entity_poly.entity_id
_entity_poly.type
_entity_poly.pdbx_seq_one_letter_code
_entity_poly.pdbx_strand_id
1 'polypeptide(L)'
;MHARGMERPSCLSRSSKMNSYITNALSDFFFKYETPRQVLVRNRRVGVVCRLIQLGVLAYIIGWVFIYEKGYQSTDTAVGSVFTKMKGVGYTKVDGEERVWDMVDYVFPEQGDSSFVVMTNFIITKGQKMGKCPELAESRYLCNSNSDCERGIIERTGHGHMTGKCVGNTTKTCEVVAWCPVEDDRKIPDPALLMSAENYTLFIKNSVTFPAYGVKRSNLVEGIDNQYIKSCVYDPTTSPLCPIFRLGDLVQLSGFNFATIAKEGGAIGIVIDWTCNLDYDQSECKPIYTFHGLYGNPNETDMARASVGYNFRYAKHYMEDKQEKRTLLKVFGIRFDIIVRSVARKFDIIPTLTAIGSGVGIFGVATVVCDLILLYLLPKREFYNNMKFKVTETVEQCDNLRLGINTFIYYIPDVYAGPQVSANIILQHKEPLDEFSSEKEVSKE
;
A
#
# COMPACT_ATOMS: atom_id res chain seq x y z
N MET A 1 -102.89 8.89 -17.26
CA MET A 1 -102.79 7.49 -17.78
C MET A 1 -101.39 6.99 -17.48
N HIS A 2 -101.21 6.36 -16.32
CA HIS A 2 -101.00 4.91 -16.14
C HIS A 2 -99.63 4.36 -16.57
N ALA A 3 -98.81 4.13 -15.53
CA ALA A 3 -97.98 2.95 -15.23
C ALA A 3 -97.22 2.22 -16.36
N ARG A 4 -95.90 2.07 -16.17
CA ARG A 4 -95.12 0.94 -16.69
C ARG A 4 -94.32 0.26 -15.58
N GLY A 5 -94.75 -0.97 -15.29
CA GLY A 5 -93.96 -2.19 -15.39
C GLY A 5 -92.55 -2.22 -14.79
N MET A 6 -92.46 -2.89 -13.65
CA MET A 6 -91.27 -3.49 -13.05
C MET A 6 -90.73 -4.62 -13.96
N GLU A 7 -89.45 -4.58 -14.34
CA GLU A 7 -88.68 -5.76 -14.78
C GLU A 7 -87.56 -6.04 -13.77
N ARG A 8 -87.46 -7.29 -13.30
CA ARG A 8 -86.36 -7.79 -12.47
C ARG A 8 -85.16 -8.15 -13.34
N PRO A 9 -83.91 -7.99 -12.87
CA PRO A 9 -82.74 -8.41 -13.59
C PRO A 9 -82.50 -9.92 -13.42
N SER A 10 -82.29 -10.61 -14.54
CA SER A 10 -81.79 -11.98 -14.61
C SER A 10 -80.26 -12.02 -14.54
N CYS A 11 -79.70 -12.66 -13.52
CA CYS A 11 -78.28 -13.00 -13.43
C CYS A 11 -77.99 -14.31 -14.18
N LEU A 12 -77.18 -14.27 -15.25
CA LEU A 12 -76.00 -15.14 -15.45
C LEU A 12 -75.39 -15.02 -16.87
N SER A 13 -74.19 -14.44 -16.93
CA SER A 13 -73.02 -15.05 -17.61
C SER A 13 -71.77 -14.52 -16.89
N ARG A 14 -71.26 -15.32 -15.95
CA ARG A 14 -70.19 -14.95 -15.01
C ARG A 14 -68.77 -15.27 -15.54
N SER A 15 -68.65 -15.91 -16.70
CA SER A 15 -67.35 -16.37 -17.23
C SER A 15 -66.69 -15.42 -18.25
N SER A 16 -67.47 -14.66 -19.03
CA SER A 16 -66.93 -13.72 -20.03
C SER A 16 -66.47 -12.39 -19.43
N LYS A 17 -67.19 -11.89 -18.40
CA LYS A 17 -66.84 -10.64 -17.69
C LYS A 17 -65.62 -10.76 -16.79
N MET A 18 -65.32 -11.95 -16.27
CA MET A 18 -64.17 -12.16 -15.39
C MET A 18 -62.86 -12.19 -16.19
N ASN A 19 -62.88 -12.82 -17.37
CA ASN A 19 -61.74 -12.76 -18.30
C ASN A 19 -61.47 -11.33 -18.79
N SER A 20 -62.51 -10.50 -19.02
CA SER A 20 -62.33 -9.08 -19.38
C SER A 20 -61.83 -8.24 -18.19
N TYR A 21 -62.27 -8.52 -16.97
CA TYR A 21 -61.77 -7.83 -15.77
C TYR A 21 -60.33 -8.23 -15.44
N ILE A 22 -59.97 -9.51 -15.60
CA ILE A 22 -58.60 -10.00 -15.38
C ILE A 22 -57.66 -9.49 -16.48
N THR A 23 -58.09 -9.48 -17.75
CA THR A 23 -57.29 -8.89 -18.83
C THR A 23 -57.17 -7.37 -18.69
N ASN A 24 -58.20 -6.67 -18.24
CA ASN A 24 -58.11 -5.23 -17.96
C ASN A 24 -57.25 -4.94 -16.72
N ALA A 25 -57.31 -5.77 -15.68
CA ALA A 25 -56.45 -5.62 -14.49
C ALA A 25 -54.99 -5.93 -14.79
N LEU A 26 -54.71 -6.96 -15.61
CA LEU A 26 -53.37 -7.27 -16.09
C LEU A 26 -52.85 -6.19 -17.04
N SER A 27 -53.70 -5.70 -17.96
CA SER A 27 -53.37 -4.56 -18.83
C SER A 27 -53.07 -3.31 -18.01
N ASP A 28 -53.89 -3.02 -17.00
CA ASP A 28 -53.67 -1.89 -16.11
C ASP A 28 -52.39 -2.06 -15.28
N PHE A 29 -52.03 -3.29 -14.90
CA PHE A 29 -50.79 -3.56 -14.17
C PHE A 29 -49.54 -3.44 -15.06
N PHE A 30 -49.60 -3.92 -16.31
CA PHE A 30 -48.45 -3.87 -17.23
C PHE A 30 -48.30 -2.55 -17.98
N PHE A 31 -49.40 -1.82 -18.22
CA PHE A 31 -49.42 -0.62 -19.07
C PHE A 31 -49.75 0.69 -18.33
N LYS A 32 -49.96 0.68 -17.01
CA LYS A 32 -49.97 1.93 -16.23
C LYS A 32 -48.57 2.28 -15.74
N TYR A 33 -48.18 3.52 -16.00
CA TYR A 33 -46.95 4.12 -15.50
C TYR A 33 -47.31 5.21 -14.48
N GLU A 34 -47.01 4.96 -13.21
CA GLU A 34 -47.26 5.94 -12.14
C GLU A 34 -46.19 7.02 -12.16
N THR A 35 -46.61 8.29 -12.18
CA THR A 35 -45.70 9.44 -12.12
C THR A 35 -46.00 10.29 -10.89
N PRO A 36 -44.97 10.74 -10.16
CA PRO A 36 -45.19 11.60 -9.01
C PRO A 36 -45.70 12.97 -9.47
N ARG A 37 -46.74 13.48 -8.80
CA ARG A 37 -47.23 14.84 -9.04
C ARG A 37 -46.22 15.85 -8.50
N GLN A 38 -45.61 16.63 -9.39
CA GLN A 38 -44.61 17.64 -9.02
C GLN A 38 -45.24 19.02 -8.77
N VAL A 39 -44.66 19.78 -7.84
CA VAL A 39 -45.03 21.18 -7.55
C VAL A 39 -43.95 22.10 -8.10
N LEU A 40 -44.31 22.98 -9.03
CA LEU A 40 -43.39 23.94 -9.63
C LEU A 40 -43.41 25.27 -8.87
N VAL A 41 -42.34 25.58 -8.14
CA VAL A 41 -42.21 26.84 -7.41
C VAL A 41 -41.50 27.90 -8.26
N ARG A 42 -42.21 28.94 -8.66
CA ARG A 42 -41.69 30.02 -9.50
C ARG A 42 -41.20 31.20 -8.66
N ASN A 43 -40.00 31.08 -8.07
CA ASN A 43 -39.36 32.13 -7.28
C ASN A 43 -37.89 32.31 -7.68
N ARG A 44 -37.50 33.54 -8.07
CA ARG A 44 -36.15 33.85 -8.57
C ARG A 44 -35.05 33.58 -7.53
N ARG A 45 -35.25 33.91 -6.25
CA ARG A 45 -34.22 33.73 -5.21
C ARG A 45 -34.00 32.24 -4.92
N VAL A 46 -35.09 31.50 -4.74
CA VAL A 46 -35.05 30.06 -4.47
C VAL A 46 -34.47 29.29 -5.66
N GLY A 47 -34.92 29.63 -6.88
CA GLY A 47 -34.41 29.02 -8.10
C GLY A 47 -32.91 29.24 -8.27
N VAL A 48 -32.40 30.45 -8.01
CA VAL A 48 -30.94 30.72 -8.07
C VAL A 48 -30.19 29.90 -7.04
N VAL A 49 -30.63 29.86 -5.78
CA VAL A 49 -29.98 29.06 -4.72
C VAL A 49 -29.94 27.58 -5.09
N CYS A 50 -31.07 27.00 -5.51
CA CYS A 50 -31.13 25.58 -5.87
C CYS A 50 -30.27 25.27 -7.09
N ARG A 51 -30.23 26.16 -8.10
CA ARG A 51 -29.37 26.00 -9.29
C ARG A 51 -27.89 26.14 -8.94
N LEU A 52 -27.51 27.00 -8.01
CA LEU A 52 -26.13 27.11 -7.54
C LEU A 52 -25.68 25.85 -6.79
N ILE A 53 -26.55 25.26 -5.94
CA ILE A 53 -26.27 23.99 -5.26
C ILE A 53 -26.08 22.88 -6.30
N GLN A 54 -26.98 22.77 -7.27
CA GLN A 54 -26.87 21.79 -8.37
C GLN A 54 -25.59 21.99 -9.20
N LEU A 55 -25.22 23.24 -9.49
CA LEU A 55 -23.98 23.56 -10.21
C LEU A 55 -22.75 23.20 -9.39
N GLY A 56 -22.76 23.44 -8.08
CA GLY A 56 -21.68 23.02 -7.17
C GLY A 56 -21.50 21.50 -7.16
N VAL A 57 -22.59 20.74 -7.10
CA VAL A 57 -22.56 19.27 -7.20
C VAL A 57 -22.05 18.81 -8.57
N LEU A 58 -22.51 19.44 -9.65
CA LEU A 58 -22.00 19.15 -11.01
C LEU A 58 -20.49 19.37 -11.10
N ALA A 59 -20.01 20.50 -10.58
CA ALA A 59 -18.60 20.87 -10.57
C ALA A 59 -17.78 19.87 -9.74
N TYR A 60 -18.30 19.40 -8.61
CA TYR A 60 -17.66 18.34 -7.81
C TYR A 60 -17.56 17.03 -8.59
N ILE A 61 -18.64 16.58 -9.22
CA ILE A 61 -18.63 15.31 -9.98
C ILE A 61 -17.64 15.40 -11.14
N ILE A 62 -17.71 16.46 -11.96
CA ILE A 62 -16.82 16.59 -13.12
C ILE A 62 -15.37 16.84 -12.67
N GLY A 63 -15.15 17.79 -11.76
CA GLY A 63 -13.81 18.21 -11.35
C GLY A 63 -13.10 17.18 -10.47
N TRP A 64 -13.76 16.70 -9.42
CA TRP A 64 -13.15 15.77 -8.48
C TRP A 64 -13.24 14.33 -8.99
N VAL A 65 -14.44 13.82 -9.25
CA VAL A 65 -14.64 12.39 -9.56
C VAL A 65 -14.10 12.02 -10.95
N PHE A 66 -14.42 12.82 -11.97
CA PHE A 66 -13.96 12.52 -13.33
C PHE A 66 -12.54 12.99 -13.60
N ILE A 67 -12.19 14.25 -13.29
CA ILE A 67 -10.88 14.79 -13.67
C ILE A 67 -9.78 14.41 -12.67
N TYR A 68 -9.96 14.66 -11.38
CA TYR A 68 -8.92 14.43 -10.37
C TYR A 68 -8.70 12.95 -10.07
N GLU A 69 -9.75 12.21 -9.72
CA GLU A 69 -9.67 10.77 -9.41
C GLU A 69 -9.54 9.89 -10.66
N LYS A 70 -9.90 10.42 -11.83
CA LYS A 70 -10.00 9.67 -13.10
C LYS A 70 -10.97 8.49 -13.01
N GLY A 71 -12.15 8.70 -12.41
CA GLY A 71 -13.17 7.65 -12.22
C GLY A 71 -13.73 7.03 -13.51
N TYR A 72 -13.34 7.52 -14.69
CA TYR A 72 -13.64 6.92 -15.99
C TYR A 72 -12.63 5.83 -16.42
N GLN A 73 -11.51 5.69 -15.70
CA GLN A 73 -10.47 4.73 -16.01
C GLN A 73 -10.56 3.51 -15.09
N SER A 74 -10.34 2.33 -15.65
CA SER A 74 -10.00 1.13 -14.90
C SER A 74 -8.49 1.14 -14.60
N THR A 75 -8.07 0.42 -13.55
CA THR A 75 -6.65 0.31 -13.16
C THR A 75 -6.17 -1.13 -13.19
N ASP A 76 -4.94 -1.34 -13.65
CA ASP A 76 -4.25 -2.63 -13.65
C ASP A 76 -2.86 -2.49 -13.04
N THR A 77 -2.40 -3.52 -12.33
CA THR A 77 -1.04 -3.60 -11.77
C THR A 77 -0.23 -4.57 -12.60
N ALA A 78 1.03 -4.20 -12.92
CA ALA A 78 1.81 -5.05 -13.80
C ALA A 78 2.39 -6.26 -13.06
N VAL A 79 2.54 -7.35 -13.80
CA VAL A 79 3.48 -8.42 -13.46
C VAL A 79 4.79 -8.12 -14.17
N GLY A 80 5.90 -8.13 -13.42
CA GLY A 80 7.20 -7.73 -13.95
C GLY A 80 8.33 -8.68 -13.62
N SER A 81 9.45 -8.48 -14.31
CA SER A 81 10.73 -9.16 -14.06
C SER A 81 11.86 -8.14 -14.10
N VAL A 82 12.86 -8.34 -13.24
CA VAL A 82 14.07 -7.53 -13.19
C VAL A 82 15.26 -8.46 -13.41
N PHE A 83 16.20 -8.02 -14.24
CA PHE A 83 17.48 -8.66 -14.41
C PHE A 83 18.57 -7.62 -14.21
N THR A 84 19.57 -7.97 -13.43
CA THR A 84 20.69 -7.08 -13.14
C THR A 84 21.97 -7.69 -13.68
N LYS A 85 22.87 -6.83 -14.14
CA LYS A 85 24.21 -7.23 -14.56
C LYS A 85 25.20 -6.16 -14.13
N MET A 86 26.18 -6.57 -13.36
CA MET A 86 27.24 -5.68 -12.92
C MET A 86 28.44 -5.78 -13.85
N LYS A 87 29.17 -4.69 -14.03
CA LYS A 87 30.46 -4.66 -14.71
C LYS A 87 31.43 -3.77 -13.96
N GLY A 88 32.64 -4.27 -13.79
CA GLY A 88 33.69 -3.62 -13.04
C GLY A 88 34.79 -4.62 -12.75
N VAL A 89 36.00 -4.13 -12.53
CA VAL A 89 37.12 -4.94 -12.08
C VAL A 89 37.82 -4.16 -10.97
N GLY A 90 38.06 -4.84 -9.86
CA GLY A 90 38.80 -4.32 -8.72
C GLY A 90 40.18 -4.94 -8.65
N TYR A 91 41.13 -4.20 -8.10
CA TYR A 91 42.47 -4.69 -7.82
C TYR A 91 42.82 -4.36 -6.38
N THR A 92 43.31 -5.34 -5.64
CA THR A 92 43.75 -5.17 -4.26
C THR A 92 45.10 -5.83 -4.05
N LYS A 93 45.98 -5.17 -3.29
CA LYS A 93 47.24 -5.74 -2.80
C LYS A 93 47.25 -5.70 -1.28
N VAL A 94 46.91 -6.83 -0.64
CA VAL A 94 46.79 -6.96 0.81
C VAL A 94 47.81 -7.98 1.29
N ASP A 95 48.63 -7.62 2.27
CA ASP A 95 49.69 -8.49 2.84
C ASP A 95 50.64 -9.08 1.78
N GLY A 96 50.91 -8.32 0.72
CA GLY A 96 51.80 -8.73 -0.38
C GLY A 96 51.15 -9.63 -1.43
N GLU A 97 49.90 -10.07 -1.23
CA GLU A 97 49.14 -10.81 -2.22
C GLU A 97 48.34 -9.89 -3.13
N GLU A 98 48.53 -10.05 -4.43
CA GLU A 98 47.78 -9.34 -5.46
C GLU A 98 46.56 -10.16 -5.85
N ARG A 99 45.39 -9.51 -5.89
CA ARG A 99 44.14 -10.15 -6.29
C ARG A 99 43.31 -9.20 -7.16
N VAL A 100 42.77 -9.77 -8.22
CA VAL A 100 41.77 -9.13 -9.07
C VAL A 100 40.39 -9.63 -8.64
N TRP A 101 39.43 -8.71 -8.59
CA TRP A 101 38.05 -8.98 -8.20
C TRP A 101 37.14 -8.67 -9.39
N ASP A 102 36.36 -9.64 -9.84
CA ASP A 102 35.36 -9.45 -10.88
C ASP A 102 33.93 -9.64 -10.33
N MET A 103 32.94 -9.49 -11.21
CA MET A 103 31.51 -9.58 -10.85
C MET A 103 31.17 -10.83 -10.03
N VAL A 104 31.82 -11.97 -10.29
CA VAL A 104 31.51 -13.25 -9.63
C VAL A 104 32.02 -13.26 -8.18
N ASP A 105 33.06 -12.48 -7.89
CA ASP A 105 33.63 -12.42 -6.56
C ASP A 105 32.96 -11.39 -5.65
N TYR A 106 32.48 -10.27 -6.19
CA TYR A 106 31.99 -9.13 -5.40
C TYR A 106 30.47 -8.92 -5.44
N VAL A 107 29.71 -9.66 -6.26
CA VAL A 107 28.23 -9.53 -6.32
C VAL A 107 27.54 -10.74 -5.71
N PHE A 108 26.59 -10.50 -4.81
CA PHE A 108 25.87 -11.55 -4.09
C PHE A 108 24.35 -11.31 -4.06
N PRO A 109 23.49 -12.26 -4.48
CA PRO A 109 23.84 -13.47 -5.23
C PRO A 109 24.25 -13.13 -6.68
N GLU A 110 25.07 -13.98 -7.28
CA GLU A 110 25.58 -13.80 -8.65
C GLU A 110 24.50 -13.92 -9.75
N GLN A 111 23.34 -14.48 -9.42
CA GLN A 111 22.26 -14.81 -10.36
C GLN A 111 21.54 -13.57 -10.94
N GLY A 112 21.71 -12.40 -10.30
CA GLY A 112 21.14 -11.14 -10.79
C GLY A 112 19.64 -11.01 -10.52
N ASP A 113 19.29 -10.95 -9.23
CA ASP A 113 17.92 -10.76 -8.74
C ASP A 113 17.58 -9.27 -8.53
N SER A 114 16.36 -8.96 -8.12
CA SER A 114 15.93 -7.62 -7.71
C SER A 114 16.55 -7.16 -6.39
N SER A 115 17.24 -8.04 -5.65
CA SER A 115 17.97 -7.72 -4.42
C SER A 115 19.36 -8.34 -4.49
N PHE A 116 20.41 -7.51 -4.43
CA PHE A 116 21.78 -7.98 -4.48
C PHE A 116 22.72 -7.05 -3.71
N VAL A 117 23.90 -7.55 -3.36
CA VAL A 117 24.92 -6.86 -2.59
C VAL A 117 26.16 -6.72 -3.44
N VAL A 118 26.74 -5.53 -3.43
CA VAL A 118 28.06 -5.25 -4.01
C VAL A 118 29.06 -5.10 -2.87
N MET A 119 30.03 -6.00 -2.80
CA MET A 119 31.11 -5.95 -1.82
C MET A 119 32.03 -4.75 -2.09
N THR A 120 32.25 -3.94 -1.06
CA THR A 120 33.10 -2.75 -1.08
C THR A 120 34.27 -2.86 -0.11
N ASN A 121 34.11 -3.66 0.95
CA ASN A 121 35.16 -3.94 1.91
C ASN A 121 35.02 -5.36 2.45
N PHE A 122 36.10 -5.94 2.96
CA PHE A 122 36.07 -7.32 3.45
C PHE A 122 37.18 -7.60 4.45
N ILE A 123 36.99 -8.64 5.26
CA ILE A 123 38.00 -9.25 6.11
C ILE A 123 38.09 -10.73 5.72
N ILE A 124 39.30 -11.22 5.44
CA ILE A 124 39.54 -12.60 5.02
C ILE A 124 40.36 -13.33 6.09
N THR A 125 39.85 -14.45 6.58
CA THR A 125 40.59 -15.37 7.45
C THR A 125 40.84 -16.67 6.71
N LYS A 126 42.07 -16.84 6.22
CA LYS A 126 42.50 -18.00 5.41
C LYS A 126 42.90 -19.18 6.28
N GLY A 127 42.81 -20.39 5.70
CA GLY A 127 43.40 -21.58 6.30
C GLY A 127 42.75 -22.01 7.62
N GLN A 128 41.50 -21.60 7.86
CA GLN A 128 40.79 -22.03 9.05
C GLN A 128 40.62 -23.54 9.02
N LYS A 129 40.96 -24.21 10.12
CA LYS A 129 40.75 -25.64 10.33
C LYS A 129 40.11 -25.89 11.68
N MET A 130 39.35 -26.96 11.81
CA MET A 130 38.78 -27.33 13.10
C MET A 130 39.91 -27.65 14.10
N GLY A 131 39.91 -26.98 15.25
CA GLY A 131 40.99 -27.10 16.22
C GLY A 131 40.72 -26.36 17.52
N LYS A 132 41.78 -26.18 18.30
CA LYS A 132 41.78 -25.38 19.54
C LYS A 132 42.67 -24.16 19.36
N CYS A 133 42.15 -23.00 19.68
CA CYS A 133 42.88 -21.74 19.60
C CYS A 133 42.36 -20.75 20.66
N PRO A 134 43.19 -19.75 21.04
CA PRO A 134 42.70 -18.60 21.80
C PRO A 134 41.55 -17.90 21.06
N GLU A 135 40.54 -17.48 21.81
CA GLU A 135 39.53 -16.52 21.36
C GLU A 135 40.15 -15.12 21.17
N LEU A 136 39.46 -14.23 20.46
CA LEU A 136 39.90 -12.84 20.30
C LEU A 136 40.09 -12.14 21.66
N ALA A 137 41.10 -11.27 21.74
CA ALA A 137 41.41 -10.46 22.91
C ALA A 137 40.43 -9.29 23.07
N GLU A 138 39.18 -9.62 23.37
CA GLU A 138 38.14 -8.70 23.80
C GLU A 138 37.92 -8.83 25.31
N SER A 139 37.45 -7.76 25.95
CA SER A 139 37.30 -7.68 27.41
C SER A 139 36.54 -8.84 28.05
N ARG A 140 35.59 -9.46 27.32
CA ARG A 140 34.80 -10.61 27.79
C ARG A 140 35.53 -11.94 27.79
N TYR A 141 36.55 -12.09 26.93
CA TYR A 141 37.28 -13.36 26.75
C TYR A 141 38.66 -13.33 27.38
N LEU A 142 39.07 -12.18 27.94
CA LEU A 142 40.28 -12.05 28.73
C LEU A 142 40.19 -12.91 29.98
N CYS A 143 41.25 -13.65 30.25
CA CYS A 143 41.37 -14.50 31.43
C CYS A 143 42.74 -14.31 32.05
N ASN A 144 42.84 -14.48 33.37
CA ASN A 144 44.12 -14.52 34.07
C ASN A 144 44.50 -15.96 34.43
N SER A 145 43.49 -16.77 34.72
CA SER A 145 43.58 -18.15 35.17
C SER A 145 42.56 -19.06 34.48
N ASN A 146 42.76 -20.37 34.56
CA ASN A 146 41.84 -21.33 33.92
C ASN A 146 40.43 -21.32 34.54
N SER A 147 40.26 -20.87 35.78
CA SER A 147 38.95 -20.78 36.43
C SER A 147 38.06 -19.68 35.84
N ASP A 148 38.65 -18.70 35.16
CA ASP A 148 37.91 -17.61 34.51
C ASP A 148 37.21 -18.09 33.24
N CYS A 149 37.65 -19.23 32.68
CA CYS A 149 37.08 -19.85 31.50
C CYS A 149 36.20 -21.01 31.93
N GLU A 150 34.88 -20.85 31.84
CA GLU A 150 33.97 -21.95 32.13
C GLU A 150 33.92 -22.94 30.97
N ARG A 151 34.04 -24.23 31.28
CA ARG A 151 34.07 -25.29 30.27
C ARG A 151 32.66 -25.66 29.87
N GLY A 152 32.41 -25.80 28.56
CA GLY A 152 31.10 -26.22 28.07
C GLY A 152 30.22 -25.08 27.55
N ILE A 153 30.63 -23.83 27.78
CA ILE A 153 29.85 -22.65 27.37
C ILE A 153 30.06 -22.35 25.89
N ILE A 154 28.96 -22.05 25.21
CA ILE A 154 28.92 -21.44 23.88
C ILE A 154 28.32 -20.05 24.06
N GLU A 155 29.17 -19.04 24.00
CA GLU A 155 28.74 -17.64 24.10
C GLU A 155 28.07 -17.17 22.82
N ARG A 156 27.02 -16.34 22.92
CA ARG A 156 26.28 -15.82 21.76
C ARG A 156 27.17 -15.04 20.78
N THR A 157 28.17 -14.33 21.31
CA THR A 157 29.14 -13.54 20.51
C THR A 157 30.47 -14.27 20.32
N GLY A 158 30.64 -15.48 20.87
CA GLY A 158 31.87 -16.25 20.77
C GLY A 158 31.96 -17.03 19.46
N HIS A 159 33.18 -17.40 19.05
CA HIS A 159 33.41 -18.12 17.79
C HIS A 159 33.33 -19.63 17.94
N GLY A 160 33.31 -20.16 19.17
CA GLY A 160 33.25 -21.59 19.41
C GLY A 160 32.98 -21.98 20.86
N HIS A 161 33.24 -23.26 21.14
CA HIS A 161 32.93 -23.89 22.43
C HIS A 161 34.11 -23.80 23.40
N MET A 162 33.90 -23.22 24.59
CA MET A 162 34.97 -23.01 25.57
C MET A 162 35.51 -24.31 26.15
N THR A 163 36.84 -24.44 26.18
CA THR A 163 37.54 -25.63 26.72
C THR A 163 37.79 -25.55 28.23
N GLY A 164 37.71 -24.35 28.82
CA GLY A 164 38.05 -24.08 30.21
C GLY A 164 39.55 -23.86 30.47
N LYS A 165 40.34 -23.56 29.44
CA LYS A 165 41.75 -23.20 29.56
C LYS A 165 41.98 -21.74 29.19
N CYS A 166 42.87 -21.08 29.91
CA CYS A 166 43.32 -19.74 29.65
C CYS A 166 44.70 -19.79 28.96
N VAL A 167 44.78 -19.31 27.72
CA VAL A 167 45.96 -19.45 26.86
C VAL A 167 46.42 -18.10 26.32
N GLY A 168 47.72 -17.90 26.17
CA GLY A 168 48.33 -16.65 25.68
C GLY A 168 49.53 -16.21 26.53
N ASN A 169 50.43 -15.43 25.92
CA ASN A 169 51.63 -14.93 26.61
C ASN A 169 51.39 -13.55 27.21
N THR A 170 51.22 -12.52 26.36
CA THR A 170 51.06 -11.12 26.78
C THR A 170 49.61 -10.78 27.10
N THR A 171 48.68 -11.17 26.22
CA THR A 171 47.23 -11.08 26.41
C THR A 171 46.67 -12.49 26.43
N LYS A 172 46.18 -12.93 27.59
CA LYS A 172 45.61 -14.26 27.80
C LYS A 172 44.11 -14.25 27.52
N THR A 173 43.64 -15.20 26.72
CA THR A 173 42.23 -15.39 26.39
C THR A 173 41.80 -16.84 26.56
N CYS A 174 40.51 -17.07 26.71
CA CYS A 174 39.98 -18.42 26.83
C CYS A 174 40.19 -19.21 25.53
N GLU A 175 40.62 -20.47 25.65
CA GLU A 175 40.79 -21.41 24.54
C GLU A 175 39.41 -21.97 24.12
N VAL A 176 39.10 -21.87 22.83
CA VAL A 176 37.86 -22.37 22.23
C VAL A 176 38.14 -23.50 21.23
N VAL A 177 37.20 -24.42 21.12
CA VAL A 177 37.11 -25.37 20.00
C VAL A 177 36.33 -24.69 18.88
N ALA A 178 37.01 -24.31 17.81
CA ALA A 178 36.45 -23.51 16.73
C ALA A 178 37.19 -23.76 15.40
N TRP A 179 36.76 -23.04 14.37
CA TRP A 179 37.54 -22.87 13.15
C TRP A 179 38.71 -21.93 13.42
N CYS A 180 39.91 -22.48 13.54
CA CYS A 180 41.12 -21.80 13.97
C CYS A 180 42.05 -21.49 12.78
N PRO A 181 42.65 -20.29 12.71
CA PRO A 181 42.50 -19.17 13.66
C PRO A 181 41.12 -18.51 13.57
N VAL A 182 40.63 -17.96 14.70
CA VAL A 182 39.38 -17.20 14.72
C VAL A 182 39.49 -15.93 13.87
N GLU A 183 38.36 -15.45 13.38
CA GLU A 183 38.28 -14.17 12.65
C GLU A 183 38.69 -13.03 13.58
N ASP A 184 39.43 -12.03 13.08
CA ASP A 184 39.70 -10.79 13.81
C ASP A 184 38.99 -9.63 13.12
N ASP A 185 37.88 -9.17 13.71
CA ASP A 185 37.06 -8.08 13.17
C ASP A 185 37.20 -6.76 13.94
N ARG A 186 38.18 -6.66 14.84
CA ARG A 186 38.44 -5.45 15.65
C ARG A 186 38.90 -4.27 14.81
N LYS A 187 39.55 -4.52 13.67
CA LYS A 187 40.01 -3.50 12.74
C LYS A 187 39.41 -3.73 11.36
N ILE A 188 38.38 -2.95 11.04
CA ILE A 188 37.87 -2.85 9.69
C ILE A 188 38.85 -2.02 8.85
N PRO A 189 39.26 -2.47 7.65
CA PRO A 189 40.12 -1.70 6.78
C PRO A 189 39.55 -0.31 6.46
N ASP A 190 40.37 0.72 6.59
CA ASP A 190 40.03 2.12 6.32
C ASP A 190 41.25 2.82 5.67
N PRO A 191 41.15 3.28 4.40
CA PRO A 191 39.97 3.28 3.53
C PRO A 191 39.51 1.87 3.12
N ALA A 192 38.27 1.75 2.62
CA ALA A 192 37.72 0.49 2.14
C ALA A 192 38.60 -0.13 1.03
N LEU A 193 38.70 -1.47 1.01
CA LEU A 193 39.62 -2.16 0.09
C LEU A 193 39.23 -2.02 -1.40
N LEU A 194 37.93 -1.96 -1.73
CA LEU A 194 37.43 -1.87 -3.10
C LEU A 194 36.83 -0.49 -3.42
N MET A 195 37.61 0.58 -3.21
CA MET A 195 37.19 1.94 -3.63
C MET A 195 36.92 2.05 -5.14
N SER A 196 37.52 1.19 -5.96
CA SER A 196 37.23 1.11 -7.41
C SER A 196 35.76 0.83 -7.72
N ALA A 197 35.01 0.28 -6.76
CA ALA A 197 33.58 0.00 -6.92
C ALA A 197 32.74 1.25 -7.24
N GLU A 198 33.21 2.45 -6.90
CA GLU A 198 32.56 3.71 -7.26
C GLU A 198 32.36 3.86 -8.78
N ASN A 199 33.27 3.27 -9.57
CA ASN A 199 33.27 3.33 -11.03
C ASN A 199 32.61 2.12 -11.69
N TYR A 200 32.07 1.18 -10.92
CA TYR A 200 31.37 0.04 -11.49
C TYR A 200 30.03 0.48 -12.07
N THR A 201 29.58 -0.29 -13.05
CA THR A 201 28.34 -0.02 -13.78
C THR A 201 27.34 -1.14 -13.58
N LEU A 202 26.14 -0.77 -13.18
CA LEU A 202 24.98 -1.62 -13.02
C LEU A 202 24.07 -1.46 -14.24
N PHE A 203 23.87 -2.52 -14.99
CA PHE A 203 22.84 -2.58 -16.01
C PHE A 203 21.57 -3.21 -15.44
N ILE A 204 20.45 -2.50 -15.52
CA ILE A 204 19.14 -2.99 -15.11
C ILE A 204 18.28 -3.20 -16.34
N LYS A 205 17.80 -4.43 -16.55
CA LYS A 205 16.76 -4.73 -17.52
C LYS A 205 15.47 -5.04 -16.78
N ASN A 206 14.47 -4.21 -16.99
CA ASN A 206 13.16 -4.40 -16.40
C ASN A 206 12.10 -4.55 -17.51
N SER A 207 11.17 -5.48 -17.31
CA SER A 207 10.00 -5.65 -18.16
C SER A 207 8.76 -5.76 -17.28
N VAL A 208 7.69 -5.11 -17.73
CA VAL A 208 6.39 -5.09 -17.07
C VAL A 208 5.31 -5.46 -18.08
N THR A 209 4.35 -6.26 -17.65
CA THR A 209 3.18 -6.66 -18.44
C THR A 209 1.93 -6.31 -17.64
N PHE A 210 1.04 -5.53 -18.22
CA PHE A 210 -0.30 -5.22 -17.71
C PHE A 210 -1.29 -6.23 -18.31
N PRO A 211 -1.62 -7.34 -17.63
CA PRO A 211 -2.35 -8.44 -18.23
C PRO A 211 -3.79 -8.07 -18.59
N ALA A 212 -4.44 -7.19 -17.84
CA ALA A 212 -5.83 -6.79 -18.10
C ALA A 212 -5.95 -6.05 -19.44
N TYR A 213 -4.89 -5.35 -19.86
CA TYR A 213 -4.85 -4.58 -21.11
C TYR A 213 -4.01 -5.23 -22.21
N GLY A 214 -3.30 -6.32 -21.91
CA GLY A 214 -2.40 -7.01 -22.84
C GLY A 214 -1.18 -6.18 -23.25
N VAL A 215 -0.80 -5.16 -22.46
CA VAL A 215 0.30 -4.23 -22.78
C VAL A 215 1.59 -4.72 -22.13
N LYS A 216 2.66 -4.84 -22.93
CA LYS A 216 4.00 -5.22 -22.47
C LYS A 216 4.96 -4.05 -22.70
N ARG A 217 5.70 -3.65 -21.67
CA ARG A 217 6.75 -2.63 -21.74
C ARG A 217 8.05 -3.15 -21.18
N SER A 218 9.14 -2.53 -21.60
CA SER A 218 10.47 -2.73 -21.05
C SER A 218 11.16 -1.38 -20.94
N ASN A 219 12.08 -1.24 -19.99
CA ASN A 219 12.87 -0.01 -19.85
C ASN A 219 13.82 0.23 -21.03
N LEU A 220 14.04 -0.78 -21.87
CA LEU A 220 14.62 -0.64 -23.20
C LEU A 220 13.55 -0.11 -24.16
N VAL A 221 13.14 1.14 -23.95
CA VAL A 221 12.09 1.83 -24.72
C VAL A 221 12.55 2.17 -26.14
N GLU A 222 11.62 2.69 -26.96
CA GLU A 222 11.89 3.11 -28.33
C GLU A 222 13.07 4.10 -28.38
N GLY A 223 14.09 3.80 -29.18
CA GLY A 223 15.30 4.62 -29.32
C GLY A 223 16.47 4.19 -28.42
N ILE A 224 16.27 3.23 -27.50
CA ILE A 224 17.35 2.64 -26.71
C ILE A 224 17.90 1.42 -27.47
N ASP A 225 18.87 1.66 -28.35
CA ASP A 225 19.51 0.62 -29.15
C ASP A 225 20.85 0.14 -28.56
N ASN A 226 21.42 -0.88 -29.18
CA ASN A 226 22.72 -1.43 -28.74
C ASN A 226 23.87 -0.41 -28.87
N GLN A 227 23.76 0.62 -29.70
CA GLN A 227 24.79 1.65 -29.82
C GLN A 227 24.70 2.63 -28.65
N TYR A 228 23.51 3.10 -28.34
CA TYR A 228 23.23 3.96 -27.19
C TYR A 228 23.64 3.29 -25.87
N ILE A 229 23.28 2.01 -25.68
CA ILE A 229 23.64 1.25 -24.46
C ILE A 229 25.17 1.13 -24.29
N LYS A 230 25.98 1.20 -25.35
CA LYS A 230 27.44 1.10 -25.20
C LYS A 230 28.08 2.34 -24.60
N SER A 231 27.46 3.51 -24.75
CA SER A 231 28.04 4.80 -24.34
C SER A 231 27.22 5.55 -23.29
N CYS A 232 25.95 5.18 -23.09
CA CYS A 232 25.10 5.90 -22.14
C CYS A 232 25.47 5.56 -20.69
N VAL A 233 25.36 6.57 -19.84
CA VAL A 233 25.32 6.45 -18.38
C VAL A 233 24.11 7.26 -17.93
N TYR A 234 23.34 6.71 -17.00
CA TYR A 234 22.16 7.37 -16.47
C TYR A 234 22.51 8.69 -15.82
N ASP A 235 21.75 9.72 -16.18
CA ASP A 235 21.77 11.02 -15.55
C ASP A 235 20.34 11.57 -15.58
N PRO A 236 19.83 12.13 -14.46
CA PRO A 236 18.43 12.56 -14.36
C PRO A 236 18.06 13.68 -15.34
N THR A 237 19.04 14.43 -15.85
CA THR A 237 18.79 15.59 -16.74
C THR A 237 19.12 15.29 -18.20
N THR A 238 20.25 14.64 -18.47
CA THR A 238 20.79 14.45 -19.81
C THR A 238 20.42 13.09 -20.42
N SER A 239 20.30 12.03 -19.61
CA SER A 239 20.02 10.66 -20.07
C SER A 239 19.13 9.89 -19.09
N PRO A 240 17.88 10.33 -18.84
CA PRO A 240 17.00 9.76 -17.81
C PRO A 240 16.46 8.37 -18.16
N LEU A 241 16.62 7.92 -19.41
CA LEU A 241 16.14 6.62 -19.88
C LEU A 241 17.27 5.58 -20.00
N CYS A 242 18.52 5.94 -19.73
CA CYS A 242 19.63 5.00 -19.83
C CYS A 242 19.53 3.93 -18.72
N PRO A 243 19.60 2.64 -19.06
CA PRO A 243 19.50 1.53 -18.10
C PRO A 243 20.84 1.19 -17.41
N ILE A 244 21.90 1.96 -17.66
CA ILE A 244 23.24 1.76 -17.08
C ILE A 244 23.50 2.83 -16.04
N PHE A 245 23.76 2.40 -14.81
CA PHE A 245 23.97 3.28 -13.66
C PHE A 245 25.38 3.10 -13.13
N ARG A 246 26.09 4.19 -12.85
CA ARG A 246 27.37 4.13 -12.14
C ARG A 246 27.10 4.08 -10.64
N LEU A 247 27.81 3.22 -9.90
CA LEU A 247 27.56 3.04 -8.47
C LEU A 247 27.82 4.31 -7.64
N GLY A 248 28.85 5.09 -7.96
CA GLY A 248 29.11 6.39 -7.31
C GLY A 248 27.91 7.34 -7.42
N ASP A 249 27.35 7.45 -8.63
CA ASP A 249 26.20 8.32 -8.90
C ASP A 249 24.94 7.82 -8.16
N LEU A 250 24.71 6.51 -8.11
CA LEU A 250 23.60 5.92 -7.32
C LEU A 250 23.70 6.25 -5.84
N VAL A 251 24.90 6.14 -5.27
CA VAL A 251 25.16 6.43 -3.85
C VAL A 251 24.93 7.91 -3.57
N GLN A 252 25.42 8.79 -4.44
CA GLN A 252 25.24 10.24 -4.31
C GLN A 252 23.78 10.65 -4.44
N LEU A 253 23.05 10.13 -5.44
CA LEU A 253 21.63 10.40 -5.66
C LEU A 253 20.75 9.88 -4.51
N SER A 254 21.21 8.86 -3.79
CA SER A 254 20.54 8.32 -2.60
C SER A 254 20.81 9.13 -1.33
N GLY A 255 21.68 10.16 -1.40
CA GLY A 255 22.03 11.02 -0.27
C GLY A 255 23.16 10.50 0.62
N PHE A 256 23.93 9.50 0.14
CA PHE A 256 25.07 8.94 0.85
C PHE A 256 26.42 9.42 0.31
N ASN A 257 27.47 9.25 1.10
CA ASN A 257 28.86 9.40 0.65
C ASN A 257 29.47 8.02 0.40
N PHE A 258 30.10 7.83 -0.77
CA PHE A 258 30.68 6.55 -1.18
C PHE A 258 31.75 6.04 -0.21
N ALA A 259 32.66 6.90 0.27
CA ALA A 259 33.75 6.48 1.15
C ALA A 259 33.23 5.92 2.50
N THR A 260 32.21 6.56 3.06
CA THR A 260 31.61 6.14 4.34
C THR A 260 30.83 4.84 4.19
N ILE A 261 29.93 4.75 3.20
CA ILE A 261 29.10 3.55 2.99
C ILE A 261 29.94 2.36 2.51
N ALA A 262 31.05 2.59 1.80
CA ALA A 262 31.93 1.53 1.35
C ALA A 262 32.64 0.81 2.51
N LYS A 263 32.89 1.51 3.63
CA LYS A 263 33.60 0.97 4.80
C LYS A 263 32.75 -0.02 5.59
N GLU A 264 31.52 0.36 5.93
CA GLU A 264 30.63 -0.39 6.83
C GLU A 264 29.47 -1.09 6.10
N GLY A 265 29.22 -0.71 4.84
CA GLY A 265 28.08 -1.15 4.06
C GLY A 265 26.83 -0.30 4.30
N GLY A 266 25.77 -0.60 3.57
CA GLY A 266 24.47 0.07 3.71
C GLY A 266 23.45 -0.49 2.72
N ALA A 267 22.26 0.10 2.67
CA ALA A 267 21.20 -0.32 1.75
C ALA A 267 20.64 0.87 0.95
N ILE A 268 20.47 0.66 -0.35
CA ILE A 268 19.95 1.63 -1.32
C ILE A 268 18.77 1.01 -2.06
N GLY A 269 17.68 1.76 -2.14
CA GLY A 269 16.48 1.42 -2.91
C GLY A 269 16.51 2.09 -4.27
N ILE A 270 16.35 1.32 -5.34
CA ILE A 270 16.17 1.81 -6.71
C ILE A 270 14.72 1.58 -7.09
N VAL A 271 13.92 2.65 -7.16
CA VAL A 271 12.52 2.56 -7.54
C VAL A 271 12.39 2.81 -9.03
N ILE A 272 11.72 1.88 -9.73
CA ILE A 272 11.36 2.00 -11.14
C ILE A 272 9.84 2.17 -11.20
N ASP A 273 9.38 3.39 -11.48
CA ASP A 273 7.96 3.72 -11.55
C ASP A 273 7.43 3.64 -12.98
N TRP A 274 6.44 2.78 -13.17
CA TRP A 274 5.63 2.59 -14.36
C TRP A 274 4.19 3.05 -14.09
N THR A 275 4.03 4.34 -13.85
CA THR A 275 2.71 4.96 -13.77
C THR A 275 2.31 5.45 -15.16
N CYS A 276 1.45 4.68 -15.83
CA CYS A 276 1.12 4.89 -17.24
C CYS A 276 -0.37 5.18 -17.46
N ASN A 277 -0.65 6.13 -18.34
CA ASN A 277 -1.99 6.35 -18.87
C ASN A 277 -2.09 5.76 -20.29
N LEU A 278 -2.76 4.62 -20.41
CA LEU A 278 -2.93 3.87 -21.66
C LEU A 278 -4.07 4.39 -22.54
N ASP A 279 -4.65 5.55 -22.19
CA ASP A 279 -5.49 6.32 -23.12
C ASP A 279 -4.63 7.02 -24.19
N TYR A 280 -3.36 7.28 -23.87
CA TYR A 280 -2.36 7.78 -24.82
C TYR A 280 -1.62 6.64 -25.50
N ASP A 281 -0.71 6.98 -26.41
CA ASP A 281 0.15 6.01 -27.07
C ASP A 281 1.04 5.25 -26.07
N GLN A 282 1.28 3.98 -26.33
CA GLN A 282 2.06 3.12 -25.43
C GLN A 282 3.53 3.55 -25.32
N SER A 283 4.06 4.32 -26.28
CA SER A 283 5.42 4.86 -26.23
C SER A 283 5.61 5.92 -25.14
N GLU A 284 4.54 6.60 -24.70
CA GLU A 284 4.59 7.56 -23.59
C GLU A 284 4.70 6.88 -22.21
N CYS A 285 4.40 5.58 -22.15
CA CYS A 285 4.65 4.77 -20.96
C CYS A 285 6.15 4.46 -20.88
N LYS A 286 6.86 5.28 -20.10
CA LYS A 286 8.31 5.22 -19.86
C LYS A 286 8.59 5.10 -18.36
N PRO A 287 9.68 4.42 -17.97
CA PRO A 287 10.04 4.28 -16.57
C PRO A 287 10.60 5.58 -16.01
N ILE A 288 10.30 5.85 -14.75
CA ILE A 288 10.93 6.92 -13.97
C ILE A 288 11.76 6.26 -12.86
N TYR A 289 13.03 6.64 -12.74
CA TYR A 289 13.94 6.11 -11.74
C TYR A 289 14.08 7.07 -10.57
N THR A 290 13.90 6.57 -9.34
CA THR A 290 14.21 7.32 -8.12
C THR A 290 15.06 6.48 -7.18
N PHE A 291 15.91 7.14 -6.39
CA PHE A 291 16.91 6.50 -5.55
C PHE A 291 16.74 6.96 -4.10
N HIS A 292 16.81 6.03 -3.17
CA HIS A 292 16.58 6.29 -1.76
C HIS A 292 17.62 5.56 -0.91
N GLY A 293 18.21 6.26 0.05
CA GLY A 293 18.98 5.59 1.10
C GLY A 293 18.05 4.91 2.09
N LEU A 294 18.13 3.57 2.19
CA LEU A 294 17.24 2.77 3.03
C LEU A 294 17.80 2.51 4.42
N TYR A 295 19.12 2.33 4.54
CA TYR A 295 19.78 2.02 5.81
C TYR A 295 21.28 2.32 5.75
N GLY A 296 21.86 2.69 6.90
CA GLY A 296 23.30 2.98 7.02
C GLY A 296 23.65 4.47 6.90
N ASN A 297 22.69 5.37 7.16
CA ASN A 297 22.99 6.80 7.18
C ASN A 297 23.71 7.18 8.47
N PRO A 298 24.92 7.77 8.40
CA PRO A 298 25.61 8.27 9.59
C PRO A 298 24.82 9.36 10.34
N ASN A 299 23.83 9.98 9.68
CA ASN A 299 22.95 11.00 10.27
C ASN A 299 21.65 10.43 10.88
N GLU A 300 21.43 9.12 10.87
CA GLU A 300 20.27 8.50 11.55
C GLU A 300 20.38 8.62 13.08
N THR A 301 19.25 8.95 13.72
CA THR A 301 19.17 9.17 15.18
C THR A 301 19.25 7.87 15.99
N ASP A 302 19.59 8.03 17.27
CA ASP A 302 20.19 7.05 18.20
C ASP A 302 19.59 5.63 18.33
N MET A 303 18.38 5.35 17.83
CA MET A 303 17.77 4.01 17.96
C MET A 303 18.31 2.97 16.95
N ALA A 304 18.89 3.40 15.83
CA ALA A 304 19.45 2.50 14.80
C ALA A 304 20.94 2.16 15.00
N ARG A 305 21.61 2.76 16.02
CA ARG A 305 23.07 2.63 16.23
C ARG A 305 23.54 1.28 16.78
N ALA A 306 22.63 0.36 17.10
CA ALA A 306 22.99 -0.97 17.62
C ALA A 306 23.72 -1.83 16.57
N SER A 307 23.51 -1.55 15.29
CA SER A 307 24.27 -2.10 14.16
C SER A 307 24.38 -0.99 13.13
N VAL A 308 25.59 -0.61 12.73
CA VAL A 308 25.80 0.35 11.65
C VAL A 308 26.30 -0.39 10.41
N GLY A 309 25.71 -0.05 9.26
CA GLY A 309 26.03 -0.64 7.97
C GLY A 309 25.48 -2.04 7.73
N TYR A 310 25.92 -2.66 6.63
CA TYR A 310 25.45 -3.97 6.17
C TYR A 310 26.64 -4.90 5.92
N ASN A 311 26.65 -6.02 6.64
CA ASN A 311 27.67 -7.05 6.52
C ASN A 311 27.09 -8.46 6.65
N PHE A 312 27.80 -9.43 6.06
CA PHE A 312 27.49 -10.84 6.21
C PHE A 312 28.77 -11.67 6.12
N ARG A 313 28.71 -12.92 6.57
CA ARG A 313 29.84 -13.86 6.53
C ARG A 313 29.50 -15.04 5.63
N TYR A 314 30.48 -15.47 4.84
CA TYR A 314 30.40 -16.72 4.10
C TYR A 314 31.76 -17.41 4.07
N ALA A 315 31.78 -18.72 3.83
CA ALA A 315 33.00 -19.50 3.82
C ALA A 315 33.16 -20.28 2.51
N LYS A 316 34.39 -20.31 2.00
CA LYS A 316 34.81 -21.17 0.89
C LYS A 316 35.50 -22.40 1.49
N HIS A 317 34.84 -23.55 1.47
CA HIS A 317 35.36 -24.81 2.00
C HIS A 317 36.26 -25.51 0.98
N TYR A 318 37.38 -26.08 1.43
CA TYR A 318 38.32 -26.82 0.60
C TYR A 318 39.09 -27.87 1.41
N MET A 319 39.71 -28.81 0.70
CA MET A 319 40.56 -29.85 1.31
C MET A 319 42.03 -29.56 0.99
N GLU A 320 42.88 -29.57 2.02
CA GLU A 320 44.33 -29.40 1.89
C GLU A 320 45.01 -30.41 2.83
N ASP A 321 45.95 -31.20 2.30
CA ASP A 321 46.64 -32.26 3.06
C ASP A 321 45.71 -33.26 3.79
N LYS A 322 44.59 -33.65 3.16
CA LYS A 322 43.52 -34.48 3.74
C LYS A 322 42.85 -33.87 4.98
N GLN A 323 43.09 -32.58 5.26
CA GLN A 323 42.43 -31.83 6.31
C GLN A 323 41.39 -30.89 5.70
N GLU A 324 40.20 -30.89 6.27
CA GLU A 324 39.17 -29.92 5.90
C GLU A 324 39.57 -28.53 6.38
N LYS A 325 39.60 -27.58 5.45
CA LYS A 325 39.87 -26.18 5.72
C LYS A 325 38.78 -25.31 5.10
N ARG A 326 38.72 -24.06 5.56
CA ARG A 326 37.90 -23.03 4.93
C ARG A 326 38.60 -21.69 4.93
N THR A 327 38.26 -20.87 3.95
CA THR A 327 38.55 -19.44 3.98
C THR A 327 37.25 -18.73 4.32
N LEU A 328 37.23 -18.07 5.48
CA LEU A 328 36.11 -17.26 5.94
C LEU A 328 36.26 -15.84 5.41
N LEU A 329 35.16 -15.27 4.92
CA LEU A 329 35.09 -13.88 4.49
C LEU A 329 33.94 -13.21 5.24
N LYS A 330 34.26 -12.12 5.95
CA LYS A 330 33.28 -11.12 6.38
C LYS A 330 33.24 -10.03 5.34
N VAL A 331 32.10 -9.89 4.68
CA VAL A 331 31.86 -8.94 3.59
C VAL A 331 31.09 -7.75 4.13
N PHE A 332 31.57 -6.55 3.81
CA PHE A 332 30.83 -5.30 3.95
C PHE A 332 30.51 -4.80 2.55
N GLY A 333 29.26 -4.36 2.35
CA GLY A 333 28.83 -4.01 1.01
C GLY A 333 27.55 -3.20 0.99
N ILE A 334 27.25 -2.70 -0.20
CA ILE A 334 26.05 -1.94 -0.48
C ILE A 334 25.01 -2.92 -1.02
N ARG A 335 23.90 -3.07 -0.29
CA ARG A 335 22.73 -3.81 -0.75
C ARG A 335 21.88 -2.89 -1.62
N PHE A 336 21.56 -3.33 -2.83
CA PHE A 336 20.62 -2.68 -3.73
C PHE A 336 19.33 -3.47 -3.78
N ASP A 337 18.21 -2.80 -3.51
CA ASP A 337 16.87 -3.36 -3.63
C ASP A 337 16.13 -2.60 -4.76
N ILE A 338 15.84 -3.30 -5.85
CA ILE A 338 15.11 -2.77 -7.00
C ILE A 338 13.62 -2.99 -6.77
N ILE A 339 12.89 -1.89 -6.65
CA ILE A 339 11.46 -1.87 -6.34
C ILE A 339 10.72 -1.39 -7.57
N VAL A 340 9.93 -2.26 -8.19
CA VAL A 340 9.14 -1.90 -9.38
C VAL A 340 7.74 -1.50 -8.94
N ARG A 341 7.41 -0.22 -9.09
CA ARG A 341 6.04 0.29 -8.92
C ARG A 341 5.38 0.32 -10.29
N SER A 342 4.20 -0.27 -10.42
CA SER A 342 3.50 -0.31 -11.71
C SER A 342 2.00 -0.13 -11.55
N VAL A 343 1.47 0.89 -12.22
CA VAL A 343 0.03 1.17 -12.29
C VAL A 343 -0.27 1.68 -13.68
N ALA A 344 -1.07 0.92 -14.43
CA ALA A 344 -1.64 1.40 -15.68
C ALA A 344 -3.09 1.80 -15.46
N ARG A 345 -3.51 2.87 -16.13
CA ARG A 345 -4.92 3.25 -16.22
C ARG A 345 -5.36 3.30 -17.67
N LYS A 346 -6.58 2.87 -17.94
CA LYS A 346 -7.18 2.92 -19.28
C LYS A 346 -8.68 3.18 -19.16
N PHE A 347 -9.24 3.93 -20.10
CA PHE A 347 -10.67 4.17 -20.23
C PHE A 347 -11.44 2.86 -20.23
N ASP A 348 -12.47 2.79 -19.38
CA ASP A 348 -13.38 1.68 -19.31
C ASP A 348 -14.81 2.21 -19.10
N ILE A 349 -15.74 1.67 -19.88
CA ILE A 349 -17.15 2.08 -19.84
C ILE A 349 -17.82 1.69 -18.53
N ILE A 350 -17.41 0.61 -17.88
CA ILE A 350 -18.02 0.12 -16.63
C ILE A 350 -17.82 1.12 -15.48
N PRO A 351 -16.59 1.53 -15.10
CA PRO A 351 -16.39 2.53 -14.05
C PRO A 351 -16.96 3.90 -14.47
N THR A 352 -16.91 4.24 -15.76
CA THR A 352 -17.53 5.47 -16.28
C THR A 352 -19.03 5.50 -16.02
N LEU A 353 -19.78 4.47 -16.41
CA LEU A 353 -21.22 4.40 -16.18
C LEU A 353 -21.56 4.31 -14.69
N THR A 354 -20.74 3.62 -13.91
CA THR A 354 -20.89 3.54 -12.45
C THR A 354 -20.72 4.91 -11.80
N ALA A 355 -19.72 5.70 -12.23
CA ALA A 355 -19.48 7.07 -11.76
C ALA A 355 -20.59 8.04 -12.21
N ILE A 356 -21.13 7.88 -13.43
CA ILE A 356 -22.31 8.64 -13.87
C ILE A 356 -23.52 8.29 -13.01
N GLY A 357 -23.80 7.00 -12.80
CA GLY A 357 -24.93 6.53 -11.99
C GLY A 357 -24.87 7.02 -10.55
N SER A 358 -23.71 6.91 -9.91
CA SER A 358 -23.50 7.44 -8.56
C SER A 358 -23.60 8.97 -8.53
N GLY A 359 -23.04 9.66 -9.52
CA GLY A 359 -23.17 11.11 -9.68
C GLY A 359 -24.62 11.59 -9.79
N VAL A 360 -25.45 10.90 -10.59
CA VAL A 360 -26.90 11.18 -10.68
C VAL A 360 -27.59 10.94 -9.34
N GLY A 361 -27.16 9.94 -8.57
CA GLY A 361 -27.64 9.73 -7.19
C GLY A 361 -27.36 10.93 -6.28
N ILE A 362 -26.16 11.51 -6.34
CA ILE A 362 -25.79 12.71 -5.56
C ILE A 362 -26.63 13.92 -5.97
N PHE A 363 -26.98 14.07 -7.25
CA PHE A 363 -27.93 15.09 -7.69
C PHE A 363 -29.30 14.96 -7.00
N GLY A 364 -29.75 13.75 -6.72
CA GLY A 364 -30.96 13.51 -5.93
C GLY A 364 -30.87 14.12 -4.53
N VAL A 365 -29.74 13.95 -3.83
CA VAL A 365 -29.51 14.54 -2.51
C VAL A 365 -29.55 16.06 -2.56
N ALA A 366 -28.99 16.67 -3.61
CA ALA A 366 -29.06 18.12 -3.81
C ALA A 366 -30.52 18.62 -3.85
N THR A 367 -31.43 17.86 -4.48
CA THR A 367 -32.86 18.22 -4.52
C THR A 367 -33.53 18.13 -3.16
N VAL A 368 -33.17 17.14 -2.33
CA VAL A 368 -33.67 17.02 -0.95
C VAL A 368 -33.19 18.20 -0.10
N VAL A 369 -31.94 18.62 -0.25
CA VAL A 369 -31.41 19.82 0.44
C VAL A 369 -32.16 21.07 -0.02
N CYS A 370 -32.41 21.22 -1.32
CA CYS A 370 -33.22 22.32 -1.85
C CYS A 370 -34.63 22.32 -1.27
N ASP A 371 -35.25 21.15 -1.13
CA ASP A 371 -36.56 20.96 -0.51
C ASP A 371 -36.54 21.36 0.98
N LEU A 372 -35.52 20.95 1.74
CA LEU A 372 -35.37 21.36 3.15
C LEU A 372 -35.24 22.88 3.28
N ILE A 373 -34.45 23.51 2.40
CA ILE A 373 -34.31 24.96 2.35
C ILE A 373 -35.67 25.62 2.06
N LEU A 374 -36.41 25.10 1.08
CA LEU A 374 -37.71 25.62 0.69
C LEU A 374 -38.74 25.55 1.82
N LEU A 375 -38.82 24.40 2.52
CA LEU A 375 -39.86 24.10 3.50
C LEU A 375 -39.55 24.62 4.91
N TYR A 376 -38.28 24.77 5.28
CA TYR A 376 -37.92 25.13 6.67
C TYR A 376 -37.24 26.49 6.80
N LEU A 377 -36.44 26.93 5.82
CA LEU A 377 -35.60 28.14 5.95
C LEU A 377 -36.20 29.40 5.32
N LEU A 378 -37.16 29.28 4.38
CA LEU A 378 -37.73 30.45 3.72
C LEU A 378 -38.80 31.17 4.56
N PRO A 379 -38.88 32.52 4.49
CA PRO A 379 -39.88 33.29 5.25
C PRO A 379 -41.35 32.94 4.96
N LYS A 380 -41.64 32.40 3.77
CA LYS A 380 -42.99 31.99 3.33
C LYS A 380 -43.19 30.48 3.39
N ARG A 381 -42.57 29.79 4.36
CA ARG A 381 -42.61 28.32 4.48
C ARG A 381 -44.01 27.71 4.56
N GLU A 382 -44.95 28.33 5.29
CA GLU A 382 -46.31 27.80 5.45
C GLU A 382 -47.06 27.71 4.11
N PHE A 383 -46.85 28.69 3.23
CA PHE A 383 -47.41 28.69 1.89
C PHE A 383 -46.86 27.51 1.05
N TYR A 384 -45.56 27.25 1.10
CA TYR A 384 -44.95 26.14 0.36
C TYR A 384 -45.33 24.78 0.95
N ASN A 385 -45.43 24.66 2.27
CA ASN A 385 -45.91 23.44 2.95
C ASN A 385 -47.33 23.08 2.51
N ASN A 386 -48.25 24.05 2.51
CA ASN A 386 -49.65 23.83 2.10
C ASN A 386 -49.80 23.47 0.62
N MET A 387 -48.85 23.87 -0.23
CA MET A 387 -48.85 23.47 -1.65
C MET A 387 -48.21 22.10 -1.88
N LYS A 388 -47.24 21.68 -1.06
CA LYS A 388 -46.56 20.38 -1.19
C LYS A 388 -47.35 19.25 -0.53
N PHE A 389 -47.91 19.48 0.64
CA PHE A 389 -48.61 18.47 1.42
C PHE A 389 -50.13 18.66 1.34
N LYS A 390 -50.85 17.60 1.00
CA LYS A 390 -52.30 17.53 1.17
C LYS A 390 -52.58 16.74 2.44
N VAL A 391 -53.04 17.42 3.47
CA VAL A 391 -53.49 16.78 4.69
C VAL A 391 -54.85 16.16 4.40
N THR A 392 -54.96 14.86 4.60
CA THR A 392 -56.24 14.13 4.48
C THR A 392 -56.54 13.58 5.86
N GLU A 393 -57.72 13.87 6.38
CA GLU A 393 -58.16 13.30 7.66
C GLU A 393 -58.47 11.82 7.46
N THR A 394 -58.02 10.98 8.38
CA THR A 394 -58.38 9.56 8.42
C THR A 394 -59.87 9.43 8.70
N VAL A 395 -60.51 8.44 8.06
CA VAL A 395 -61.98 8.26 8.03
C VAL A 395 -62.62 8.13 9.42
N GLU A 396 -61.85 7.86 10.48
CA GLU A 396 -62.33 7.87 11.88
C GLU A 396 -62.96 9.21 12.31
N GLN A 397 -62.61 10.33 11.66
CA GLN A 397 -63.19 11.63 11.96
C GLN A 397 -64.54 11.88 11.28
N CYS A 398 -64.90 11.07 10.27
CA CYS A 398 -66.18 11.15 9.57
C CYS A 398 -67.31 10.36 10.26
N ASP A 399 -66.98 9.36 11.08
CA ASP A 399 -67.98 8.59 11.82
C ASP A 399 -68.49 9.34 13.06
N ASN A 400 -67.64 10.14 13.71
CA ASN A 400 -68.04 10.98 14.84
C ASN A 400 -68.92 12.19 14.44
N LEU A 401 -68.89 12.61 13.16
CA LEU A 401 -69.75 13.69 12.67
C LEU A 401 -71.08 13.19 12.08
N ARG A 402 -71.19 11.87 11.79
CA ARG A 402 -72.43 11.23 11.32
C ARG A 402 -73.25 10.61 12.45
N LEU A 403 -72.62 10.21 13.55
CA LEU A 403 -73.31 9.81 14.77
C LEU A 403 -73.53 11.06 15.62
N GLY A 404 -74.71 11.69 15.49
CA GLY A 404 -75.14 12.81 16.32
C GLY A 404 -75.23 12.44 17.80
N ILE A 405 -74.09 12.33 18.48
CA ILE A 405 -73.98 12.16 19.91
C ILE A 405 -73.69 13.54 20.49
N ASN A 406 -74.74 14.20 20.95
CA ASN A 406 -74.61 15.31 21.89
C ASN A 406 -73.95 14.76 23.15
N THR A 407 -72.68 15.07 23.37
CA THR A 407 -72.11 15.08 24.72
C THR A 407 -71.53 16.46 24.96
N PHE A 408 -72.31 17.26 25.69
CA PHE A 408 -71.82 18.44 26.38
C PHE A 408 -70.71 18.00 27.34
N ILE A 409 -69.46 18.35 27.04
CA ILE A 409 -68.47 18.63 28.08
C ILE A 409 -67.86 19.99 27.77
N TYR A 410 -67.96 20.86 28.75
CA TYR A 410 -67.56 22.26 28.76
C TYR A 410 -66.10 22.47 28.36
N TYR A 411 -65.89 23.56 27.61
CA TYR A 411 -64.62 24.27 27.46
C TYR A 411 -63.95 24.56 28.81
N ILE A 412 -62.61 24.63 28.83
CA ILE A 412 -61.90 25.90 28.99
C ILE A 412 -60.46 25.77 28.43
N PRO A 413 -59.91 26.85 27.86
CA PRO A 413 -58.70 26.87 27.04
C PRO A 413 -57.46 27.22 27.89
N ASP A 414 -56.26 27.02 27.34
CA ASP A 414 -55.26 28.07 27.51
C ASP A 414 -54.19 28.08 26.41
N VAL A 415 -54.04 29.30 25.90
CA VAL A 415 -52.99 29.82 25.04
C VAL A 415 -51.81 30.19 25.95
N TYR A 416 -50.58 29.80 25.61
CA TYR A 416 -49.39 30.68 25.49
C TYR A 416 -48.05 29.93 25.69
N ALA A 417 -47.11 30.38 24.86
CA ALA A 417 -45.69 30.60 25.16
C ALA A 417 -44.76 29.40 25.43
N GLY A 418 -43.93 29.10 24.41
CA GLY A 418 -42.47 29.21 24.53
C GLY A 418 -41.67 28.21 25.38
N PRO A 419 -40.38 28.01 25.10
CA PRO A 419 -39.61 26.83 25.49
C PRO A 419 -38.77 27.03 26.77
N GLN A 420 -38.40 25.93 27.46
CA GLN A 420 -37.02 25.58 27.88
C GLN A 420 -36.96 24.48 28.97
N VAL A 421 -36.25 23.39 28.65
CA VAL A 421 -35.13 22.77 29.40
C VAL A 421 -35.38 22.22 30.83
N SER A 422 -35.29 20.89 30.99
CA SER A 422 -34.21 20.21 31.77
C SER A 422 -34.51 18.73 32.06
N ALA A 423 -33.43 17.95 32.07
CA ALA A 423 -33.34 16.51 32.21
C ALA A 423 -33.53 15.97 33.65
N ASN A 424 -33.77 14.65 33.74
CA ASN A 424 -33.19 13.66 34.69
C ASN A 424 -33.88 12.30 34.39
N ILE A 425 -33.25 11.29 33.77
CA ILE A 425 -32.33 10.26 34.31
C ILE A 425 -32.81 9.62 35.63
N ILE A 426 -33.07 8.31 35.59
CA ILE A 426 -32.76 7.21 36.57
C ILE A 426 -33.08 5.90 35.81
N LEU A 427 -32.08 5.22 35.26
CA LEU A 427 -31.30 4.08 35.81
C LEU A 427 -32.03 2.73 35.71
N GLN A 428 -31.51 1.84 34.87
CA GLN A 428 -31.37 0.42 35.22
C GLN A 428 -29.96 -0.08 34.85
N HIS A 429 -29.44 -0.89 35.75
CA HIS A 429 -28.05 -1.26 35.99
C HIS A 429 -27.57 -2.41 35.07
N LYS A 430 -26.34 -2.27 34.54
CA LYS A 430 -25.32 -3.32 34.23
C LYS A 430 -24.96 -4.08 35.52
N GLU A 431 -24.42 -5.31 35.61
CA GLU A 431 -23.70 -6.33 34.79
C GLU A 431 -23.55 -7.59 35.73
N PRO A 432 -22.73 -8.67 35.52
CA PRO A 432 -21.65 -8.92 34.54
C PRO A 432 -21.64 -10.33 33.88
N LEU A 433 -20.80 -10.49 32.85
CA LEU A 433 -20.13 -11.76 32.53
C LEU A 433 -18.79 -11.43 31.85
N ASP A 434 -17.70 -11.69 32.56
CA ASP A 434 -16.32 -11.65 32.07
C ASP A 434 -15.84 -13.07 31.68
N GLU A 435 -15.03 -13.08 30.61
CA GLU A 435 -13.89 -13.95 30.24
C GLU A 435 -13.92 -15.47 30.46
N PHE A 436 -13.63 -16.24 29.39
CA PHE A 436 -12.44 -17.10 29.32
C PHE A 436 -12.10 -17.55 27.88
N SER A 437 -10.81 -17.74 27.62
CA SER A 437 -10.18 -17.99 26.31
C SER A 437 -9.91 -19.47 25.98
N SER A 438 -9.55 -19.71 24.71
CA SER A 438 -8.65 -20.75 24.13
C SER A 438 -9.15 -22.17 23.83
N GLU A 439 -9.01 -22.59 22.56
CA GLU A 439 -8.32 -23.81 22.01
C GLU A 439 -8.89 -24.15 20.60
N LYS A 440 -8.08 -24.10 19.52
CA LYS A 440 -7.36 -25.19 18.82
C LYS A 440 -8.22 -26.36 18.30
N GLU A 441 -8.22 -26.57 16.97
CA GLU A 441 -8.13 -27.86 16.23
C GLU A 441 -8.35 -27.55 14.72
N VAL A 442 -7.39 -27.76 13.80
CA VAL A 442 -6.92 -29.01 13.17
C VAL A 442 -8.04 -29.89 12.62
N SER A 443 -8.14 -29.97 11.29
CA SER A 443 -8.64 -31.18 10.61
C SER A 443 -7.88 -31.39 9.30
N LYS A 444 -7.27 -32.58 9.22
CA LYS A 444 -6.88 -33.26 7.99
C LYS A 444 -8.12 -33.97 7.45
N GLU A 445 -8.31 -33.90 6.13
CA GLU A 445 -8.52 -35.06 5.25
C GLU A 445 -7.77 -34.80 3.94
#